data_AF-A0A1H4C4K7-F1
#
_entry.id   AF-A0A1H4C4K7-F1
#
_cell.length_a   1.000
_cell.length_b   1.000
_cell.length_c   1.000
_cell.angle_alpha   90.00
_cell.angle_beta   90.00
_cell.angle_gamma   90.00
#
_symmetry.space_group_name_H-M   'P 1'
#
loop_
_entity.id
_entity.type
_entity.pdbx_description
1 polymer ?
#
loop_
_entity_poly.entity_id
_entity_poly.type
_entity_poly.pdbx_seq_one_letter_code
_entity_poly.pdbx_strand_id
1 'polypeptide(L)'
;MNRLVALAPLLLLAAPSHAAMAQAGAAQPCPITYPQFYAAVRHDDLATCPAELEGPSRFCRLVAGANGQEHVFVFTVEGAQCLLDVRAFTPGSVTLASR
;
A
#
# COMPACT_ATOMS: atom_id res chain seq x y z
N MET A 1 0.52 74.71 16.54
CA MET A 1 0.40 73.96 17.81
C MET A 1 -0.74 72.97 17.69
N ASN A 2 -0.47 71.72 18.09
CA ASN A 2 -1.36 70.59 18.36
C ASN A 2 -2.09 69.84 17.23
N ARG A 3 -1.44 68.72 16.89
CA ARG A 3 -1.94 67.42 16.42
C ARG A 3 -3.16 66.93 17.19
N LEU A 4 -4.09 66.25 16.51
CA LEU A 4 -4.73 65.02 17.00
C LEU A 4 -5.05 64.12 15.80
N VAL A 5 -4.34 62.98 15.72
CA VAL A 5 -4.62 61.85 14.83
C VAL A 5 -5.52 60.90 15.61
N ALA A 6 -6.73 60.63 15.12
CA ALA A 6 -7.61 59.63 15.69
C ALA A 6 -7.26 58.26 15.10
N LEU A 7 -6.72 57.38 15.93
CA LEU A 7 -6.48 55.97 15.63
C LEU A 7 -7.78 55.19 15.84
N ALA A 8 -8.31 54.60 14.77
CA ALA A 8 -9.40 53.63 14.83
C ALA A 8 -8.85 52.23 15.21
N PRO A 9 -9.53 51.46 16.07
CA PRO A 9 -9.06 50.12 16.43
C PRO A 9 -9.46 49.13 15.34
N LEU A 10 -8.48 48.40 14.78
CA LEU A 10 -8.74 47.21 13.97
C LEU A 10 -9.26 46.09 14.89
N LEU A 11 -10.54 45.76 14.77
CA LEU A 11 -11.15 44.56 15.32
C LEU A 11 -10.72 43.34 14.49
N LEU A 12 -9.77 42.56 15.03
CA LEU A 12 -9.36 41.26 14.49
C LEU A 12 -10.48 40.23 14.76
N LEU A 13 -11.22 39.87 13.71
CA LEU A 13 -12.10 38.70 13.71
C LEU A 13 -11.23 37.43 13.65
N ALA A 14 -11.10 36.74 14.78
CA ALA A 14 -10.51 35.41 14.84
C ALA A 14 -11.48 34.40 14.22
N ALA A 15 -11.16 33.92 13.00
CA ALA A 15 -11.89 32.83 12.37
C ALA A 15 -11.58 31.50 13.09
N PRO A 16 -12.58 30.62 13.32
CA PRO A 16 -12.35 29.31 13.90
C PRO A 16 -11.71 28.40 12.85
N SER A 17 -10.45 28.03 13.07
CA SER A 17 -9.76 26.99 12.30
C SER A 17 -10.49 25.67 12.51
N HIS A 18 -11.29 25.25 11.53
CA HIS A 18 -11.87 23.92 11.51
C HIS A 18 -10.73 22.93 11.25
N ALA A 19 -10.27 22.27 12.31
CA ALA A 19 -9.34 21.16 12.19
C ALA A 19 -10.00 20.06 11.37
N ALA A 20 -9.54 19.89 10.13
CA ALA A 20 -9.91 18.75 9.31
C ALA A 20 -9.44 17.49 10.02
N MET A 21 -10.38 16.72 10.59
CA MET A 21 -10.07 15.40 11.10
C MET A 21 -9.73 14.50 9.91
N ALA A 22 -8.46 14.15 9.77
CA ALA A 22 -8.03 13.13 8.82
C ALA A 22 -8.71 11.81 9.22
N GLN A 23 -9.60 11.31 8.36
CA GLN A 23 -10.20 9.99 8.51
C GLN A 23 -9.04 8.98 8.47
N ALA A 24 -8.65 8.45 9.62
CA ALA A 24 -7.71 7.33 9.69
C ALA A 24 -8.41 6.13 9.06
N GLY A 25 -8.16 5.89 7.77
CA GLY A 25 -8.61 4.69 7.09
C GLY A 25 -8.15 3.49 7.89
N ALA A 26 -9.04 2.51 8.10
CA ALA A 26 -8.71 1.30 8.84
C ALA A 26 -7.40 0.72 8.29
N ALA A 27 -6.38 0.62 9.15
CA ALA A 27 -5.09 0.09 8.74
C ALA A 27 -5.31 -1.31 8.17
N GLN A 28 -5.08 -1.49 6.87
CA GLN A 28 -5.13 -2.81 6.26
C GLN A 28 -4.16 -3.72 7.00
N PRO A 29 -4.56 -4.95 7.36
CA PRO A 29 -3.66 -5.92 7.94
C PRO A 29 -2.39 -6.01 7.09
N CYS A 30 -1.23 -5.92 7.73
CA CYS A 30 0.07 -6.04 7.08
C CYS A 30 0.86 -7.19 7.74
N PRO A 31 0.48 -8.46 7.49
CA PRO A 31 1.07 -9.59 8.21
C PRO A 31 2.56 -9.73 7.96
N ILE A 32 2.99 -9.44 6.73
CA ILE A 32 4.39 -9.37 6.31
C ILE A 32 4.51 -8.34 5.18
N THR A 33 5.64 -7.63 5.15
CA THR A 33 5.97 -6.70 4.05
C THR A 33 6.73 -7.42 2.96
N TYR A 34 6.65 -6.92 1.72
CA TYR A 34 7.43 -7.49 0.62
C TYR A 34 8.94 -7.51 0.90
N PRO A 35 9.58 -6.48 1.48
CA PRO A 35 11.01 -6.56 1.84
C PRO A 35 11.35 -7.70 2.82
N GLN A 36 10.48 -7.96 3.80
CA GLN A 36 10.67 -9.07 4.73
C GLN A 36 10.53 -10.43 4.02
N PHE A 37 9.50 -10.58 3.18
CA PHE A 37 9.30 -11.77 2.36
C PHE A 37 10.46 -11.99 1.39
N TYR A 38 10.89 -10.94 0.69
CA TYR A 38 11.95 -10.98 -0.32
C TYR A 38 13.27 -11.48 0.27
N ALA A 39 13.60 -11.05 1.49
CA ALA A 39 14.82 -11.47 2.18
C ALA A 39 14.77 -12.92 2.69
N ALA A 40 13.58 -13.46 2.98
CA ALA A 40 13.42 -14.73 3.68
C ALA A 40 12.98 -15.89 2.78
N VAL A 41 12.30 -15.61 1.67
CA VAL A 41 11.61 -16.62 0.86
C VAL A 41 12.21 -16.65 -0.53
N ARG A 42 12.62 -17.83 -1.00
CA ARG A 42 12.97 -18.03 -2.41
C ARG A 42 11.70 -17.97 -3.25
N HIS A 43 11.66 -17.05 -4.20
CA HIS A 43 10.49 -16.81 -5.03
C HIS A 43 10.92 -16.43 -6.45
N ASP A 44 9.97 -16.54 -7.37
CA ASP A 44 10.08 -16.09 -8.75
C ASP A 44 9.06 -14.98 -9.03
N ASP A 45 9.43 -14.09 -9.95
CA ASP A 45 8.55 -13.03 -10.41
C ASP A 45 7.54 -13.58 -11.42
N LEU A 46 6.28 -13.16 -11.29
CA LEU A 46 5.26 -13.39 -12.30
C LEU A 46 5.14 -12.16 -13.20
N ALA A 47 4.97 -12.37 -14.51
CA ALA A 47 4.76 -11.28 -15.47
C ALA A 47 3.48 -10.50 -15.15
N THR A 48 2.42 -11.24 -14.86
CA THR A 48 1.13 -10.75 -14.40
C THR A 48 0.64 -11.64 -13.27
N CYS A 49 -0.19 -11.08 -12.38
CA CYS A 49 -0.90 -11.91 -11.41
C CYS A 49 -1.85 -12.87 -12.15
N PRO A 50 -2.17 -14.05 -11.59
CA PRO A 50 -3.25 -14.88 -12.09
C PRO A 50 -4.56 -14.09 -12.10
N ALA A 51 -5.43 -14.30 -13.10
CA ALA A 51 -6.64 -13.49 -13.31
C ALA A 51 -7.55 -13.40 -12.06
N GLU A 52 -7.62 -14.46 -11.27
CA GLU A 52 -8.39 -14.48 -10.00
C GLU A 52 -7.79 -13.66 -8.86
N LEU A 53 -6.50 -13.28 -8.98
CA LEU A 53 -5.75 -12.47 -8.00
C LEU A 53 -5.40 -11.07 -8.53
N GLU A 54 -5.65 -10.80 -9.81
CA GLU A 54 -5.44 -9.50 -10.42
C GLU A 54 -6.26 -8.39 -9.75
N GLY A 55 -5.82 -7.16 -9.95
CA GLY A 55 -6.50 -5.97 -9.47
C GLY A 55 -5.57 -4.77 -9.41
N PRO A 56 -6.06 -3.62 -8.97
CA PRO A 56 -5.28 -2.39 -8.96
C PRO A 56 -4.12 -2.51 -7.97
N SER A 57 -3.02 -1.80 -8.28
CA SER A 57 -1.92 -1.52 -7.37
C SER A 57 -1.34 -2.76 -6.66
N ARG A 58 -1.19 -3.89 -7.37
CA ARG A 58 -0.64 -5.12 -6.79
C ARG A 58 0.33 -5.82 -7.71
N PHE A 59 1.16 -6.68 -7.12
CA PHE A 59 2.04 -7.57 -7.84
C PHE A 59 2.09 -8.94 -7.14
N CYS A 60 2.52 -9.96 -7.89
CA CYS A 60 2.51 -11.33 -7.42
C CYS A 60 3.91 -11.96 -7.44
N ARG A 61 4.15 -12.86 -6.49
CA ARG A 61 5.36 -13.69 -6.39
C ARG A 61 5.00 -15.15 -6.28
N LEU A 62 5.70 -15.98 -7.02
CA LEU A 62 5.55 -17.44 -6.97
C LEU A 62 6.55 -18.05 -6.01
N VAL A 63 6.10 -18.96 -5.16
CA VAL A 63 6.96 -19.82 -4.35
C VAL A 63 6.66 -21.26 -4.72
N ALA A 64 7.69 -21.97 -5.19
CA ALA A 64 7.62 -23.41 -5.42
C ALA A 64 7.83 -24.16 -4.09
N GLY A 65 6.81 -24.91 -3.67
CA GLY A 65 6.86 -25.79 -2.51
C GLY A 65 7.57 -27.11 -2.81
N ALA A 66 7.94 -27.85 -1.75
CA ALA A 66 8.75 -29.07 -1.85
C ALA A 66 8.08 -30.23 -2.65
N ASN A 67 6.76 -30.20 -2.81
CA ASN A 67 5.99 -31.26 -3.48
C ASN A 67 5.43 -30.81 -4.84
N GLY A 68 6.02 -29.78 -5.46
CA GLY A 68 5.51 -29.20 -6.71
C GLY A 68 4.28 -28.31 -6.54
N GLN A 69 3.78 -28.13 -5.31
CA GLN A 69 2.72 -27.16 -5.04
C GLN A 69 3.25 -25.75 -5.25
N GLU A 70 2.50 -24.94 -5.97
CA GLU A 70 2.84 -23.55 -6.25
C GLU A 70 2.01 -22.62 -5.36
N HIS A 71 2.65 -21.62 -4.76
CA HIS A 71 1.96 -20.62 -3.95
C HIS A 71 2.20 -19.23 -4.53
N VAL A 72 1.12 -18.52 -4.86
CA VAL A 72 1.17 -17.14 -5.31
C VAL A 72 0.87 -16.23 -4.12
N PHE A 73 1.81 -15.35 -3.82
CA PHE A 73 1.70 -14.31 -2.79
C PHE A 73 1.40 -12.98 -3.47
N VAL A 74 0.35 -12.30 -3.02
CA VAL A 74 -0.12 -11.03 -3.59
C VAL A 74 0.26 -9.89 -2.66
N PHE A 75 0.99 -8.91 -3.17
CA PHE A 75 1.40 -7.72 -2.41
C PHE A 75 0.82 -6.46 -3.02
N THR A 76 0.51 -5.45 -2.21
CA THR A 76 0.26 -4.09 -2.72
C THR A 76 1.56 -3.44 -3.15
N VAL A 77 1.52 -2.56 -4.16
CA VAL A 77 2.65 -1.66 -4.51
C VAL A 77 2.71 -0.42 -3.60
N GLU A 78 1.66 -0.18 -2.82
CA GLU A 78 1.52 1.02 -2.00
C GLU A 78 2.16 0.85 -0.61
N GLY A 79 2.63 1.97 -0.05
CA GLY A 79 3.12 2.03 1.33
C GLY A 79 4.19 0.98 1.62
N ALA A 80 3.97 0.19 2.67
CA ALA A 80 4.91 -0.85 3.12
C ALA A 80 4.90 -2.13 2.26
N GLN A 81 4.18 -2.15 1.14
CA GLN A 81 4.02 -3.32 0.27
C GLN A 81 3.55 -4.55 1.05
N CYS A 82 2.40 -4.41 1.70
CA CYS A 82 1.83 -5.44 2.57
C CYS A 82 1.33 -6.65 1.76
N LEU A 83 1.50 -7.85 2.32
CA LEU A 83 0.84 -9.06 1.83
C LEU A 83 -0.68 -8.92 1.97
N LEU A 84 -1.39 -9.17 0.87
CA LEU A 84 -2.84 -9.07 0.76
C LEU A 84 -3.52 -10.44 0.72
N ASP A 85 -2.93 -11.40 0.01
CA ASP A 85 -3.49 -12.75 -0.18
C ASP A 85 -2.40 -13.78 -0.49
N VAL A 86 -2.72 -15.06 -0.26
CA VAL A 86 -1.91 -16.22 -0.64
C VAL A 86 -2.82 -17.30 -1.20
N ARG A 87 -2.50 -17.79 -2.41
CA ARG A 87 -3.29 -18.83 -3.08
C ARG A 87 -2.40 -19.97 -3.57
N ALA A 88 -2.88 -21.20 -3.39
CA ALA A 88 -2.23 -22.37 -3.97
C ALA A 88 -2.72 -22.62 -5.40
N PHE A 89 -1.79 -23.00 -6.27
CA PHE A 89 -2.02 -23.34 -7.67
C PHE A 89 -1.47 -24.73 -7.98
N THR A 90 -2.04 -25.36 -9.00
CA THR A 90 -1.46 -26.56 -9.59
C THR A 90 -0.16 -26.20 -10.32
N PRO A 91 0.92 -27.01 -10.20
CA PRO A 91 2.18 -26.73 -10.86
C PRO A 91 2.04 -26.42 -12.36
N GLY A 92 2.70 -25.34 -12.80
CA GLY A 92 2.72 -24.92 -14.21
C GLY A 92 1.47 -24.21 -14.70
N SER A 93 0.51 -23.91 -13.82
CA SER A 93 -0.69 -23.15 -14.19
C SER A 93 -0.48 -21.62 -14.19
N VAL A 94 0.66 -21.15 -13.69
CA VAL A 94 1.04 -19.73 -13.64
C VAL A 94 2.18 -19.39 -14.59
N THR A 95 2.11 -18.19 -15.18
CA THR A 95 3.10 -17.71 -16.15
C THR A 95 4.18 -16.89 -15.47
N LEU A 96 5.42 -17.40 -15.50
CA LEU A 96 6.60 -16.70 -15.00
C LEU A 96 6.94 -15.49 -15.86
N ALA A 97 7.54 -14.45 -15.25
CA ALA A 97 8.19 -13.39 -16.00
C ALA A 97 9.40 -13.95 -16.77
N SER A 98 9.50 -13.62 -18.06
CA SER A 98 10.71 -13.90 -18.83
C SER A 98 11.87 -13.10 -18.22
N ARG A 99 12.94 -13.78 -17.82
CA ARG A 99 14.17 -13.15 -17.29
C ARG A 99 14.97 -12.49 -18.39
#